data_AF-F5L4V7-F1
#
_entry.id   AF-F5L4V7-F1
#
_cell.length_a   1.000
_cell.length_b   1.000
_cell.length_c   1.000
_cell.angle_alpha   90.00
_cell.angle_beta   90.00
_cell.angle_gamma   90.00
#
_symmetry.space_group_name_H-M   'P 1'
#
loop_
_entity.id
_entity.type
_entity.pdbx_description
1 polymer ?
#
loop_
_entity_poly.entity_id
_entity_poly.type
_entity_poly.pdbx_seq_one_letter_code
_entity_poly.pdbx_strand_id
1 'polypeptide(L)'
;MKVIKQVTERDLGILRDLYRFRVMNGEQIRRLYFGEHEAYTYRKLYIMRNSGWIRSKKITRHLSDGSRIEAVYYITDRGLRVLREHQLISEEEIEAKDLQIKRENMDSYLDFVDLYVELKDSGYTFVDSRELKKKYRMERGDLYKGSIINQDGNEYFVYIIKGGARESTLRRILGEMAKTSSEAPLCRNLVLFRGVKSYDEFLGMMDSHVLASACLMPFGFACQYLKHYQGGRHLVKLITKYGEARENHDYLRNVYPYIIRCGESEKYVADLMMNDLALLDRMKRERHDKEVMVFTHELFSYDIEERLKDMRGIEVIEITDKELGIC
;
A
#
# COMPACT_ATOMS: atom_id res chain seq x y z
N MET A 1 -22.17 -13.00 -32.12
CA MET A 1 -21.31 -12.87 -30.92
C MET A 1 -22.18 -12.79 -29.67
N LYS A 2 -21.80 -13.45 -28.55
CA LYS A 2 -22.51 -13.29 -27.27
C LYS A 2 -22.21 -11.91 -26.67
N VAL A 3 -23.25 -11.20 -26.23
CA VAL A 3 -23.21 -9.88 -25.57
C VAL A 3 -23.97 -9.92 -24.25
N ILE A 4 -23.77 -8.93 -23.39
CA ILE A 4 -24.49 -8.80 -22.12
C ILE A 4 -25.92 -8.37 -22.42
N LYS A 5 -26.89 -9.16 -21.94
CA LYS A 5 -28.32 -8.87 -22.05
C LYS A 5 -28.88 -8.16 -20.81
N GLN A 6 -28.31 -8.46 -19.65
CA GLN A 6 -28.70 -7.91 -18.36
C GLN A 6 -27.45 -7.56 -17.55
N VAL A 7 -27.39 -6.34 -17.04
CA VAL A 7 -26.30 -5.86 -16.18
C VAL A 7 -26.40 -6.56 -14.83
N THR A 8 -25.27 -7.02 -14.29
CA THR A 8 -25.19 -7.63 -12.95
C THR A 8 -24.30 -6.78 -12.04
N GLU A 9 -24.43 -6.93 -10.71
CA GLU A 9 -23.52 -6.28 -9.75
C GLU A 9 -22.04 -6.59 -10.01
N ARG A 10 -21.75 -7.83 -10.44
CA ARG A 10 -20.39 -8.22 -10.82
C ARG A 10 -19.88 -7.42 -12.03
N ASP A 11 -20.74 -7.17 -13.02
CA ASP A 11 -20.38 -6.34 -14.17
C ASP A 11 -20.02 -4.92 -13.75
N LEU A 12 -20.87 -4.33 -12.92
CA LEU A 12 -20.69 -2.98 -12.40
C LEU A 12 -19.42 -2.88 -11.54
N GLY A 13 -19.16 -3.87 -10.70
CA GLY A 13 -17.92 -3.98 -9.93
C GLY A 13 -16.68 -3.98 -10.81
N ILE A 14 -16.62 -4.86 -11.82
CA ILE A 14 -15.47 -4.93 -12.74
C ILE A 14 -15.27 -3.58 -13.46
N LEU A 15 -16.35 -2.96 -13.94
CA LEU A 15 -16.25 -1.65 -14.60
C LEU A 15 -15.78 -0.57 -13.63
N ARG A 16 -16.28 -0.55 -12.40
CA ARG A 16 -15.90 0.42 -11.37
C ARG A 16 -14.43 0.29 -11.01
N ASP A 17 -13.91 -0.91 -10.85
CA ASP A 17 -12.48 -1.13 -10.55
C ASP A 17 -11.60 -0.79 -11.75
N LEU A 18 -12.02 -1.12 -12.98
CA LEU A 18 -11.31 -0.65 -14.18
C LEU A 18 -11.35 0.87 -14.33
N TYR A 19 -12.40 1.54 -13.87
CA TYR A 19 -12.46 3.00 -13.83
C TYR A 19 -11.49 3.57 -12.79
N ARG A 20 -11.48 3.03 -11.57
CA ARG A 20 -10.64 3.50 -10.44
C ARG A 20 -9.16 3.24 -10.70
N PHE A 21 -8.81 2.01 -11.03
CA PHE A 21 -7.42 1.57 -11.19
C PHE A 21 -6.90 1.69 -12.62
N ARG A 22 -7.77 2.05 -13.57
CA ARG A 22 -7.48 2.33 -14.99
C ARG A 22 -7.07 1.11 -15.82
N VAL A 23 -6.43 0.11 -15.22
CA VAL A 23 -5.99 -1.11 -15.87
C VAL A 23 -5.98 -2.28 -14.90
N MET A 24 -6.39 -3.46 -15.36
CA MET A 24 -6.28 -4.71 -14.60
C MET A 24 -5.98 -5.87 -15.55
N ASN A 25 -5.27 -6.90 -15.09
CA ASN A 25 -5.12 -8.15 -15.83
C ASN A 25 -6.25 -9.13 -15.49
N GLY A 26 -6.37 -10.21 -16.28
CA GLY A 26 -7.42 -11.22 -16.09
C GLY A 26 -7.35 -11.91 -14.73
N GLU A 27 -6.15 -12.10 -14.19
CA GLU A 27 -5.91 -12.75 -12.90
C GLU A 27 -6.41 -11.90 -11.73
N GLN A 28 -6.12 -10.60 -11.73
CA GLN A 28 -6.62 -9.66 -10.74
C GLN A 28 -8.16 -9.62 -10.75
N ILE A 29 -8.78 -9.54 -11.93
CA ILE A 29 -10.24 -9.58 -12.06
C ILE A 29 -10.80 -10.92 -11.55
N ARG A 30 -10.15 -12.05 -11.90
CA ARG A 30 -10.54 -13.38 -11.45
C ARG A 30 -10.60 -13.43 -9.93
N ARG A 31 -9.50 -13.08 -9.27
CA ARG A 31 -9.37 -13.12 -7.81
C ARG A 31 -10.40 -12.25 -7.10
N LEU A 32 -10.69 -11.07 -7.66
CA LEU A 32 -11.66 -10.13 -7.07
C LEU A 32 -13.14 -10.52 -7.23
N TYR A 33 -13.50 -11.21 -8.32
CA TYR A 33 -14.90 -11.34 -8.73
C TYR A 33 -15.38 -12.78 -8.95
N PHE A 34 -14.45 -13.72 -9.05
CA PHE A 34 -14.72 -15.09 -9.48
C PHE A 34 -13.98 -16.16 -8.65
N GLY A 35 -13.04 -15.81 -7.77
CA GLY A 35 -12.26 -16.77 -7.00
C GLY A 35 -11.52 -17.76 -7.92
N GLU A 36 -11.70 -19.06 -7.72
CA GLU A 36 -11.01 -20.10 -8.51
C GLU A 36 -11.60 -20.37 -9.91
N HIS A 37 -12.64 -19.63 -10.35
CA HIS A 37 -13.34 -19.92 -11.61
C HIS A 37 -12.70 -19.24 -12.84
N GLU A 38 -11.51 -19.69 -13.24
CA GLU A 38 -10.75 -19.14 -14.37
C GLU A 38 -11.52 -19.15 -15.70
N ALA A 39 -12.04 -20.33 -16.12
CA ALA A 39 -12.74 -20.46 -17.40
C ALA A 39 -13.99 -19.56 -17.48
N TYR A 40 -14.69 -19.38 -16.37
CA TYR A 40 -15.86 -18.51 -16.29
C TYR A 40 -15.45 -17.02 -16.37
N THR A 41 -14.35 -16.65 -15.71
CA THR A 41 -13.75 -15.31 -15.79
C THR A 41 -13.49 -14.92 -17.24
N TYR A 42 -12.72 -15.72 -17.98
CA TYR A 42 -12.36 -15.39 -19.35
C TYR A 42 -13.56 -15.38 -20.30
N ARG A 43 -14.53 -16.27 -20.07
CA ARG A 43 -15.81 -16.24 -20.80
C ARG A 43 -16.54 -14.92 -20.56
N LYS A 44 -16.59 -14.45 -19.31
CA LYS A 44 -17.25 -13.19 -18.96
C LYS A 44 -16.53 -11.98 -19.54
N LEU A 45 -15.21 -11.92 -19.44
CA LEU A 45 -14.38 -10.87 -20.04
C LEU A 45 -14.52 -10.82 -21.56
N TYR A 46 -14.61 -11.98 -22.22
CA TYR A 46 -14.91 -12.07 -23.64
C TYR A 46 -16.27 -11.44 -23.97
N ILE A 47 -17.31 -11.75 -23.20
CA ILE A 47 -18.65 -11.19 -23.40
C ILE A 47 -18.66 -9.67 -23.14
N MET A 48 -18.01 -9.18 -22.08
CA MET A 48 -17.88 -7.73 -21.79
C MET A 48 -17.17 -6.99 -22.93
N ARG A 49 -16.13 -7.59 -23.51
CA ARG A 49 -15.43 -7.03 -24.67
C ARG A 49 -16.30 -7.01 -25.91
N ASN A 50 -17.08 -8.06 -26.17
CA ASN A 50 -18.03 -8.10 -27.29
C ASN A 50 -19.16 -7.07 -27.13
N SER A 51 -19.59 -6.79 -25.90
CA SER A 51 -20.50 -5.70 -25.59
C SER A 51 -19.86 -4.32 -25.78
N GLY A 52 -18.55 -4.25 -25.98
CA GLY A 52 -17.78 -3.02 -26.13
C GLY A 52 -17.61 -2.25 -24.83
N TRP A 53 -17.86 -2.85 -23.66
CA TRP A 53 -17.72 -2.18 -22.35
C TRP A 53 -16.28 -2.10 -21.87
N ILE A 54 -15.46 -3.08 -22.30
CA ILE A 54 -14.03 -3.13 -22.04
C ILE A 54 -13.28 -3.45 -23.33
N ARG A 55 -11.99 -3.12 -23.36
CA ARG A 55 -11.05 -3.55 -24.40
C ARG A 55 -9.85 -4.22 -23.75
N SER A 56 -9.16 -5.08 -24.51
CA SER A 56 -7.97 -5.77 -24.03
C SER A 56 -6.74 -5.43 -24.86
N LYS A 57 -5.57 -5.40 -24.24
CA LYS A 57 -4.26 -5.24 -24.90
C LYS A 57 -3.30 -6.27 -24.32
N LYS A 58 -2.43 -6.85 -25.16
CA LYS A 58 -1.32 -7.68 -24.68
C LYS A 58 -0.16 -6.78 -24.28
N ILE A 59 0.43 -7.03 -23.12
CA ILE A 59 1.62 -6.36 -22.63
C ILE A 59 2.66 -7.40 -22.22
N THR A 60 3.92 -6.99 -22.21
CA THR A 60 4.98 -7.73 -21.52
C THR A 60 5.12 -7.11 -20.14
N ARG A 61 4.83 -7.90 -19.10
CA ARG A 61 5.03 -7.53 -17.71
C ARG A 61 6.39 -8.04 -17.25
N HIS A 62 7.19 -7.16 -16.66
CA HIS A 62 8.48 -7.51 -16.08
C HIS A 62 8.29 -7.83 -14.59
N LEU A 63 8.56 -9.07 -14.22
CA LEU A 63 8.46 -9.62 -12.87
C LEU A 63 9.86 -9.95 -12.34
N SER A 64 9.94 -10.33 -11.07
CA SER A 64 11.20 -10.75 -10.45
C SER A 64 11.77 -12.04 -11.04
N ASP A 65 10.90 -12.94 -11.53
CA ASP A 65 11.23 -14.25 -12.09
C ASP A 65 11.34 -14.24 -13.64
N GLY A 66 11.17 -13.08 -14.28
CA GLY A 66 11.31 -12.95 -15.72
C GLY A 66 10.28 -12.00 -16.35
N SER A 67 9.96 -12.24 -17.61
CA SER A 67 8.97 -11.44 -18.34
C SER A 67 7.84 -12.32 -18.85
N ARG A 68 6.60 -11.90 -18.61
CA ARG A 68 5.40 -12.63 -19.05
C ARG A 68 4.56 -11.79 -19.99
N ILE A 69 4.04 -12.40 -21.06
CA ILE A 69 3.02 -11.76 -21.89
C ILE A 69 1.66 -12.01 -21.25
N GLU A 70 0.92 -10.94 -20.95
CA GLU A 70 -0.42 -11.06 -20.39
C GLU A 70 -1.41 -10.06 -21.02
N ALA A 71 -2.69 -10.41 -20.95
CA ALA A 71 -3.77 -9.53 -21.38
C ALA A 71 -4.19 -8.62 -20.22
N VAL A 72 -4.15 -7.31 -20.48
CA VAL A 72 -4.72 -6.29 -19.61
C VAL A 72 -5.98 -5.70 -20.22
N TYR A 73 -6.88 -5.25 -19.36
CA TYR A 73 -8.19 -4.74 -19.70
C TYR A 73 -8.31 -3.27 -19.30
N TYR A 74 -9.06 -2.53 -20.11
CA TYR A 74 -9.39 -1.12 -19.90
C TYR A 74 -10.89 -0.93 -20.11
N ILE A 75 -11.48 -0.01 -19.36
CA ILE A 75 -12.84 0.46 -19.63
C ILE A 75 -12.87 1.28 -20.94
N THR A 76 -14.00 1.23 -21.66
CA THR A 76 -14.26 2.05 -22.85
C THR A 76 -15.27 3.15 -22.54
N ASP A 77 -15.51 4.09 -23.45
CA ASP A 77 -16.56 5.11 -23.26
C ASP A 77 -17.94 4.50 -23.10
N ARG A 78 -18.21 3.37 -23.76
CA ARG A 78 -19.45 2.63 -23.57
C ARG A 78 -19.53 2.03 -22.16
N GLY A 79 -18.42 1.50 -21.63
CA GLY A 79 -18.38 1.05 -20.23
C GLY A 79 -18.58 2.19 -19.24
N LEU A 80 -18.01 3.37 -19.50
CA LEU A 80 -18.22 4.57 -18.69
C LEU A 80 -19.68 5.02 -18.71
N ARG A 81 -20.36 4.97 -19.86
CA ARG A 81 -21.81 5.24 -19.93
C ARG A 81 -22.61 4.31 -19.04
N VAL A 82 -22.31 3.00 -19.02
CA VAL A 82 -22.97 2.06 -18.11
C VAL A 82 -22.78 2.45 -16.65
N LEU A 83 -21.58 2.88 -16.24
CA LEU A 83 -21.35 3.35 -14.86
C LEU A 83 -22.16 4.62 -14.53
N ARG A 84 -22.29 5.56 -15.47
CA ARG A 84 -23.09 6.78 -15.30
C ARG A 84 -24.58 6.48 -15.20
N GLU A 85 -25.10 5.61 -16.08
CA GLU A 85 -26.50 5.17 -16.08
C GLU A 85 -26.90 4.52 -14.73
N HIS A 86 -25.94 3.87 -14.06
CA HIS A 86 -26.11 3.28 -12.74
C HIS A 86 -25.66 4.19 -11.57
N GLN A 87 -25.37 5.47 -11.81
CA GLN A 87 -24.99 6.47 -10.80
C GLN A 87 -23.76 6.09 -9.95
N LEU A 88 -22.83 5.29 -10.51
CA LEU A 88 -21.62 4.83 -9.82
C LEU A 88 -20.44 5.78 -9.99
N ILE A 89 -20.50 6.67 -10.98
CA ILE A 89 -19.53 7.75 -11.22
C ILE A 89 -20.29 9.03 -11.58
N SER A 90 -19.69 10.18 -11.31
CA SER A 90 -20.27 11.48 -11.69
C SER A 90 -20.30 11.66 -13.22
N GLU A 91 -21.14 12.60 -13.68
CA GLU A 91 -21.20 13.01 -15.08
C GLU A 91 -19.97 13.81 -15.56
N GLU A 92 -18.90 13.90 -14.76
CA GLU A 92 -17.64 14.51 -15.21
C GLU A 92 -17.21 13.90 -16.57
N GLU A 93 -16.77 14.76 -17.50
CA GLU A 93 -16.37 14.45 -18.88
C GLU A 93 -15.06 13.65 -18.95
N ILE A 94 -14.92 12.62 -18.13
CA ILE A 94 -13.80 11.68 -18.26
C ILE A 94 -14.09 10.76 -19.44
N GLU A 95 -13.19 10.76 -20.42
CA GLU A 95 -13.21 9.82 -21.53
C GLU A 95 -12.26 8.65 -21.26
N ALA A 96 -12.51 7.51 -21.91
CA ALA A 96 -11.66 6.33 -21.80
C ALA A 96 -10.21 6.57 -22.28
N LYS A 97 -9.99 7.58 -23.12
CA LYS A 97 -8.64 8.01 -23.55
C LYS A 97 -7.83 8.59 -22.39
N ASP A 98 -8.47 9.31 -21.48
CA ASP A 98 -7.82 9.95 -20.33
C ASP A 98 -7.41 8.92 -19.27
N LEU A 99 -8.09 7.77 -19.27
CA LEU A 99 -7.78 6.65 -18.41
C LEU A 99 -6.58 5.82 -18.89
N GLN A 100 -6.02 6.09 -20.08
CA GLN A 100 -4.92 5.28 -20.60
C GLN A 100 -3.62 5.43 -19.80
N ILE A 101 -3.03 4.29 -19.44
CA ILE A 101 -1.73 4.21 -18.79
C ILE A 101 -0.63 4.11 -19.83
N LYS A 102 0.37 4.99 -19.73
CA LYS A 102 1.59 4.90 -20.55
C LYS A 102 2.34 3.62 -20.26
N ARG A 103 3.00 3.04 -21.27
CA ARG A 103 3.63 1.71 -21.19
C ARG A 103 4.67 1.64 -20.07
N GLU A 104 5.48 2.68 -19.91
CA GLU A 104 6.52 2.79 -18.89
C GLU A 104 5.99 2.67 -17.45
N ASN A 105 4.74 3.09 -17.23
CA ASN A 105 4.09 3.08 -15.91
C ASN A 105 3.26 1.82 -15.67
N MET A 106 3.05 0.97 -16.68
CA MET A 106 2.10 -0.14 -16.65
C MET A 106 2.35 -1.08 -15.46
N ASP A 107 3.59 -1.58 -15.31
CA ASP A 107 3.90 -2.54 -14.24
C ASP A 107 3.63 -1.94 -12.87
N SER A 108 3.96 -0.66 -12.66
CA SER A 108 3.75 0.00 -11.36
C SER A 108 2.26 0.19 -11.02
N TYR A 109 1.40 0.34 -12.04
CA TYR A 109 -0.05 0.38 -11.84
C TYR A 109 -0.59 -1.03 -11.55
N LEU A 110 -0.12 -2.04 -12.27
CA LEU A 110 -0.51 -3.43 -12.01
C LEU A 110 -0.06 -3.89 -10.62
N ASP A 111 1.11 -3.45 -10.15
CA ASP A 111 1.59 -3.72 -8.80
C ASP A 111 0.70 -3.06 -7.74
N PHE A 112 0.23 -1.83 -7.97
CA PHE A 112 -0.72 -1.20 -7.06
C PHE A 112 -2.07 -1.93 -7.03
N VAL A 113 -2.51 -2.46 -8.19
CA VAL A 113 -3.71 -3.30 -8.27
C VAL A 113 -3.50 -4.64 -7.58
N ASP A 114 -2.32 -5.25 -7.68
CA ASP A 114 -2.00 -6.47 -6.93
C ASP A 114 -2.15 -6.19 -5.43
N LEU A 115 -1.57 -5.09 -4.92
CA LEU A 115 -1.75 -4.67 -3.52
C LEU A 115 -3.23 -4.50 -3.16
N TYR A 116 -4.03 -3.89 -4.03
CA TYR A 116 -5.48 -3.79 -3.83
C TYR A 116 -6.17 -5.16 -3.77
N VAL A 117 -5.87 -6.07 -4.70
CA VAL A 117 -6.45 -7.42 -4.72
C VAL A 117 -6.10 -8.17 -3.46
N GLU A 118 -4.87 -8.04 -2.96
CA GLU A 118 -4.44 -8.67 -1.72
C GLU A 118 -5.17 -8.12 -0.49
N LEU A 119 -5.39 -6.80 -0.41
CA LEU A 119 -5.86 -6.15 0.82
C LEU A 119 -7.36 -5.83 0.84
N LYS A 120 -8.11 -6.09 -0.23
CA LYS A 120 -9.53 -5.70 -0.37
C LYS A 120 -10.40 -6.16 0.80
N ASP A 121 -10.16 -7.37 1.31
CA ASP A 121 -10.94 -7.97 2.39
C ASP A 121 -10.25 -7.85 3.77
N SER A 122 -9.15 -7.10 3.85
CA SER A 122 -8.34 -6.90 5.06
C SER A 122 -8.63 -5.58 5.77
N GLY A 123 -9.76 -4.94 5.47
CA GLY A 123 -10.19 -3.69 6.13
C GLY A 123 -9.39 -2.44 5.73
N TYR A 124 -8.57 -2.51 4.68
CA TYR A 124 -7.92 -1.34 4.09
C TYR A 124 -8.85 -0.63 3.11
N THR A 125 -8.85 0.70 3.18
CA THR A 125 -9.52 1.52 2.17
C THR A 125 -8.50 2.05 1.18
N PHE A 126 -8.76 1.87 -0.12
CA PHE A 126 -7.89 2.38 -1.19
C PHE A 126 -8.48 3.65 -1.79
N VAL A 127 -7.63 4.65 -2.01
CA VAL A 127 -7.97 5.88 -2.74
C VAL A 127 -7.11 5.91 -4.01
N ASP A 128 -7.74 6.08 -5.18
CA ASP A 128 -6.98 6.12 -6.42
C ASP A 128 -6.23 7.45 -6.58
N SER A 129 -5.12 7.42 -7.32
CA SER A 129 -4.26 8.60 -7.52
C SER A 129 -4.98 9.87 -7.96
N ARG A 130 -6.10 9.80 -8.71
CA ARG A 130 -6.80 11.03 -9.17
C ARG A 130 -7.59 11.68 -8.06
N GLU A 131 -8.31 10.86 -7.29
CA GLU A 131 -9.05 11.32 -6.11
C GLU A 131 -8.06 11.90 -5.09
N LEU A 132 -6.93 11.21 -4.88
CA LEU A 132 -5.87 11.69 -4.00
C LEU A 132 -5.29 13.02 -4.47
N LYS A 133 -5.00 13.14 -5.78
CA LYS A 133 -4.51 14.38 -6.41
C LYS A 133 -5.46 15.55 -6.20
N LYS A 134 -6.77 15.30 -6.35
CA LYS A 134 -7.82 16.30 -6.10
C LYS A 134 -7.87 16.69 -4.62
N LYS A 135 -7.85 15.70 -3.72
CA LYS A 135 -7.91 15.89 -2.26
C LYS A 135 -6.75 16.76 -1.73
N TYR A 136 -5.54 16.50 -2.19
CA TYR A 136 -4.32 17.16 -1.69
C TYR A 136 -3.73 18.23 -2.65
N ARG A 137 -4.45 18.59 -3.72
CA ARG A 137 -4.02 19.58 -4.73
C ARG A 137 -2.63 19.27 -5.34
N MET A 138 -2.36 18.00 -5.51
CA MET A 138 -1.07 17.50 -5.98
C MET A 138 -0.94 17.56 -7.50
N GLU A 139 0.29 17.41 -8.00
CA GLU A 139 0.55 17.57 -9.41
C GLU A 139 0.18 16.32 -10.21
N ARG A 140 -0.28 16.52 -11.45
CA ARG A 140 -0.59 15.40 -12.34
C ARG A 140 0.62 14.49 -12.56
N GLY A 141 1.83 15.06 -12.54
CA GLY A 141 3.08 14.35 -12.73
C GLY A 141 3.43 13.36 -11.62
N ASP A 142 2.96 13.57 -10.39
CA ASP A 142 3.46 12.87 -9.20
C ASP A 142 3.37 11.34 -9.33
N LEU A 143 4.37 10.65 -8.78
CA LEU A 143 4.69 9.26 -9.02
C LEU A 143 3.96 8.27 -8.11
N TYR A 144 3.36 8.69 -7.00
CA TYR A 144 2.54 7.82 -6.15
C TYR A 144 1.35 7.23 -6.93
N LYS A 145 0.91 6.03 -6.52
CA LYS A 145 -0.12 5.26 -7.24
C LYS A 145 -1.52 5.43 -6.66
N GLY A 146 -1.59 5.94 -5.45
CA GLY A 146 -2.80 6.17 -4.67
C GLY A 146 -2.43 6.19 -3.19
N SER A 147 -3.44 6.06 -2.33
CA SER A 147 -3.22 5.86 -0.90
C SER A 147 -3.95 4.62 -0.40
N ILE A 148 -3.46 4.09 0.71
CA ILE A 148 -4.16 3.10 1.52
C ILE A 148 -4.43 3.70 2.90
N ILE A 149 -5.59 3.42 3.45
CA ILE A 149 -6.00 3.85 4.79
C ILE A 149 -6.21 2.59 5.62
N ASN A 150 -5.49 2.48 6.74
CA ASN A 150 -5.63 1.35 7.66
C ASN A 150 -6.88 1.49 8.55
N GLN A 151 -7.15 0.51 9.42
CA GLN A 151 -8.33 0.53 10.28
C GLN A 151 -8.31 1.62 11.37
N ASP A 152 -7.12 2.15 11.68
CA ASP A 152 -6.97 3.26 12.63
C ASP A 152 -7.17 4.63 11.95
N GLY A 153 -7.42 4.66 10.63
CA GLY A 153 -7.58 5.89 9.86
C GLY A 153 -6.26 6.51 9.39
N ASN A 154 -5.11 5.84 9.60
CA ASN A 154 -3.83 6.32 9.10
C ASN A 154 -3.75 6.14 7.58
N GLU A 155 -3.52 7.25 6.86
CA GLU A 155 -3.40 7.28 5.41
C GLU A 155 -1.94 7.25 4.96
N TYR A 156 -1.64 6.31 4.06
CA TYR A 156 -0.31 6.07 3.51
C TYR A 156 -0.31 6.27 2.00
N PHE A 157 0.50 7.19 1.51
CA PHE A 157 0.70 7.39 0.07
C PHE A 157 1.65 6.32 -0.46
N VAL A 158 1.21 5.60 -1.49
CA VAL A 158 1.90 4.40 -1.95
C VAL A 158 2.82 4.71 -3.12
N TYR A 159 4.11 4.49 -2.91
CA TYR A 159 5.13 4.46 -3.95
C TYR A 159 5.54 3.01 -4.20
N ILE A 160 5.66 2.61 -5.46
CA ILE A 160 6.15 1.28 -5.85
C ILE A 160 7.36 1.48 -6.73
N ILE A 161 8.53 1.11 -6.20
CA ILE A 161 9.83 1.31 -6.82
C ILE A 161 10.29 0.00 -7.44
N LYS A 162 10.49 0.01 -8.77
CA LYS A 162 11.00 -1.14 -9.52
C LYS A 162 12.44 -1.44 -9.12
N GLY A 163 12.85 -2.70 -9.23
CA GLY A 163 14.26 -3.07 -9.10
C GLY A 163 15.11 -2.38 -10.18
N GLY A 164 16.22 -1.76 -9.78
CA GLY A 164 17.10 -1.02 -10.69
C GLY A 164 16.49 0.31 -11.17
N ALA A 165 15.61 0.93 -10.38
CA ALA A 165 15.10 2.27 -10.65
C ALA A 165 16.28 3.25 -10.83
N ARG A 166 16.15 4.17 -11.79
CA ARG A 166 17.18 5.18 -12.03
C ARG A 166 17.23 6.14 -10.85
N GLU A 167 18.43 6.58 -10.48
CA GLU A 167 18.65 7.61 -9.45
C GLU A 167 17.75 8.85 -9.66
N SER A 168 17.58 9.32 -10.90
CA SER A 168 16.70 10.46 -11.19
C SER A 168 15.23 10.22 -10.82
N THR A 169 14.76 8.97 -10.89
CA THR A 169 13.43 8.60 -10.43
C THR A 169 13.38 8.56 -8.90
N LEU A 170 14.41 8.01 -8.24
CA LEU A 170 14.50 7.98 -6.78
C LEU A 170 14.51 9.41 -6.21
N ARG A 171 15.36 10.30 -6.73
CA ARG A 171 15.43 11.72 -6.33
C ARG A 171 14.10 12.44 -6.51
N ARG A 172 13.40 12.13 -7.59
CA ARG A 172 12.07 12.70 -7.84
C ARG A 172 11.05 12.24 -6.79
N ILE A 173 11.03 10.95 -6.46
CA ILE A 173 10.16 10.41 -5.40
C ILE A 173 10.48 11.08 -4.06
N LEU A 174 11.76 11.19 -3.70
CA LEU A 174 12.19 11.86 -2.46
C LEU A 174 11.72 13.32 -2.42
N GLY A 175 11.84 14.06 -3.54
CA GLY A 175 11.34 15.43 -3.63
C GLY A 175 9.81 15.54 -3.47
N GLU A 176 9.06 14.61 -4.09
CA GLU A 176 7.60 14.53 -3.93
C GLU A 176 7.20 14.21 -2.47
N MET A 177 7.94 13.31 -1.81
CA MET A 177 7.74 12.99 -0.39
C MET A 177 8.03 14.18 0.51
N ALA A 178 9.16 14.87 0.32
CA ALA A 178 9.52 16.05 1.12
C ALA A 178 8.44 17.16 1.03
N LYS A 179 7.94 17.43 -0.19
CA LYS A 179 6.82 18.36 -0.40
C LYS A 179 5.58 17.90 0.34
N THR A 180 5.23 16.62 0.19
CA THR A 180 4.05 16.04 0.83
C THR A 180 4.13 16.10 2.35
N SER A 181 5.27 15.79 2.96
CA SER A 181 5.45 15.84 4.42
C SER A 181 5.20 17.24 4.98
N SER A 182 5.44 18.29 4.18
CA SER A 182 5.15 19.67 4.56
C SER A 182 3.66 20.06 4.36
N GLU A 183 3.01 19.57 3.30
CA GLU A 183 1.64 19.94 2.94
C GLU A 183 0.57 19.06 3.62
N ALA A 184 0.92 17.82 3.97
CA ALA A 184 0.06 16.81 4.56
C ALA A 184 0.79 16.06 5.69
N PRO A 185 1.12 16.73 6.82
CA PRO A 185 2.00 16.18 7.86
C PRO A 185 1.43 14.96 8.60
N LEU A 186 0.13 14.70 8.48
CA LEU A 186 -0.53 13.51 9.05
C LEU A 186 -0.48 12.30 8.12
N CYS A 187 -0.12 12.50 6.84
CA CYS A 187 0.01 11.42 5.87
C CYS A 187 1.43 10.86 5.90
N ARG A 188 1.54 9.54 5.86
CA ARG A 188 2.82 8.84 5.75
C ARG A 188 3.01 8.34 4.32
N ASN A 189 4.24 7.99 3.98
CA ASN A 189 4.61 7.45 2.70
C ASN A 189 4.95 5.97 2.86
N LEU A 190 4.17 5.10 2.24
CA LEU A 190 4.48 3.67 2.13
C LEU A 190 5.26 3.43 0.85
N VAL A 191 6.55 3.10 0.99
CA VAL A 191 7.45 2.87 -0.14
C VAL A 191 7.74 1.38 -0.27
N LEU A 192 7.28 0.81 -1.37
CA LEU A 192 7.36 -0.62 -1.66
C LEU A 192 8.41 -0.92 -2.72
N PHE A 193 9.34 -1.82 -2.43
CA PHE A 193 10.48 -2.11 -3.31
C PHE A 193 10.37 -3.48 -3.97
N ARG A 194 10.62 -3.53 -5.28
CA ARG A 194 10.73 -4.79 -6.08
C ARG A 194 12.17 -5.33 -6.17
N GLY A 195 13.15 -4.70 -5.51
CA GLY A 195 14.53 -5.18 -5.50
C GLY A 195 15.43 -4.46 -4.50
N VAL A 196 16.34 -5.22 -3.89
CA VAL A 196 17.24 -4.77 -2.81
C VAL A 196 18.12 -3.61 -3.24
N LYS A 197 18.69 -3.64 -4.45
CA LYS A 197 19.52 -2.55 -4.97
C LYS A 197 18.82 -1.18 -4.92
N SER A 198 17.54 -1.11 -5.30
CA SER A 198 16.79 0.15 -5.25
C SER A 198 16.37 0.54 -3.85
N TYR A 199 16.25 -0.42 -2.92
CA TYR A 199 16.08 -0.14 -1.50
C TYR A 199 17.34 0.52 -0.93
N ASP A 200 18.53 -0.08 -1.14
CA ASP A 200 19.80 0.45 -0.65
C ASP A 200 20.10 1.84 -1.21
N GLU A 201 19.95 2.01 -2.53
CA GLU A 201 20.15 3.30 -3.20
C GLU A 201 19.17 4.36 -2.68
N PHE A 202 17.90 4.00 -2.46
CA PHE A 202 16.91 4.93 -1.93
C PHE A 202 17.26 5.34 -0.49
N LEU A 203 17.58 4.37 0.36
CA LEU A 203 17.95 4.59 1.75
C LEU A 203 19.20 5.48 1.88
N GLY A 204 20.20 5.29 1.03
CA GLY A 204 21.40 6.12 0.98
C GLY A 204 21.18 7.56 0.49
N MET A 205 20.05 7.83 -0.18
CA MET A 205 19.68 9.16 -0.68
C MET A 205 18.71 9.92 0.23
N MET A 206 18.10 9.27 1.22
CA MET A 206 17.11 9.88 2.10
C MET A 206 17.75 10.91 3.04
N ASP A 207 17.13 12.08 3.13
CA ASP A 207 17.41 13.05 4.18
C ASP A 207 16.49 12.86 5.40
N SER A 208 16.73 13.62 6.46
CA SER A 208 15.94 13.56 7.71
C SER A 208 14.47 13.92 7.52
N HIS A 209 14.14 14.80 6.56
CA HIS A 209 12.75 15.20 6.33
C HIS A 209 11.94 14.08 5.69
N VAL A 210 12.50 13.44 4.66
CA VAL A 210 11.85 12.32 3.99
C VAL A 210 11.76 11.11 4.92
N LEU A 211 12.82 10.85 5.68
CA LEU A 211 12.88 9.78 6.69
C LEU A 211 11.77 9.92 7.73
N ALA A 212 11.45 11.15 8.14
CA ALA A 212 10.37 11.46 9.08
C ALA A 212 8.94 11.20 8.56
N SER A 213 8.78 10.58 7.38
CA SER A 213 7.47 10.22 6.84
C SER A 213 7.40 8.84 6.20
N ALA A 214 8.48 8.06 6.21
CA ALA A 214 8.60 6.89 5.35
C ALA A 214 8.44 5.56 6.12
N CYS A 215 7.58 4.69 5.60
CA CYS A 215 7.52 3.26 5.91
C CYS A 215 8.09 2.51 4.71
N LEU A 216 9.17 1.74 4.89
CA LEU A 216 9.86 1.05 3.79
C LEU A 216 9.67 -0.47 3.89
N MET A 217 9.19 -1.11 2.83
CA MET A 217 9.02 -2.58 2.82
C MET A 217 9.28 -3.20 1.44
N PRO A 218 9.75 -4.46 1.36
CA PRO A 218 9.69 -5.21 0.11
C PRO A 218 8.24 -5.41 -0.35
N PHE A 219 7.97 -5.25 -1.64
CA PHE A 219 6.61 -5.30 -2.18
C PHE A 219 5.91 -6.64 -1.93
N GLY A 220 6.61 -7.75 -2.20
CA GLY A 220 6.05 -9.10 -2.02
C GLY A 220 5.68 -9.38 -0.55
N PHE A 221 6.56 -8.95 0.37
CA PHE A 221 6.32 -9.02 1.79
C PHE A 221 5.10 -8.18 2.20
N ALA A 222 5.04 -6.90 1.81
CA ALA A 222 3.92 -6.01 2.14
C ALA A 222 2.55 -6.56 1.69
N CYS A 223 2.50 -7.17 0.51
CA CYS A 223 1.30 -7.82 -0.02
C CYS A 223 0.77 -8.96 0.87
N GLN A 224 1.65 -9.72 1.52
CA GLN A 224 1.27 -10.79 2.44
C GLN A 224 1.01 -10.21 3.83
N TYR A 225 2.02 -9.50 4.36
CA TYR A 225 2.07 -8.98 5.71
C TYR A 225 0.90 -8.06 6.07
N LEU A 226 0.56 -7.08 5.22
CA LEU A 226 -0.47 -6.09 5.54
C LEU A 226 -1.87 -6.70 5.63
N LYS A 227 -2.11 -7.91 5.09
CA LYS A 227 -3.38 -8.60 5.29
C LYS A 227 -3.63 -8.92 6.76
N HIS A 228 -2.55 -9.23 7.48
CA HIS A 228 -2.56 -9.72 8.85
C HIS A 228 -2.30 -8.60 9.86
N TYR A 229 -1.53 -7.57 9.48
CA TYR A 229 -1.26 -6.42 10.34
C TYR A 229 -2.02 -5.17 9.89
N GLN A 230 -3.17 -4.90 10.53
CA GLN A 230 -4.08 -3.82 10.13
C GLN A 230 -3.97 -2.54 10.99
N GLY A 231 -3.05 -2.53 11.97
CA GLY A 231 -2.78 -1.39 12.85
C GLY A 231 -2.94 -1.66 14.34
N GLY A 232 -3.31 -0.63 15.11
CA GLY A 232 -3.24 -0.58 16.57
C GLY A 232 -3.99 -1.70 17.29
N ARG A 233 -5.16 -2.13 16.78
CA ARG A 233 -5.88 -3.28 17.35
C ARG A 233 -5.08 -4.58 17.30
N HIS A 234 -4.30 -4.80 16.24
CA HIS A 234 -3.42 -5.97 16.13
C HIS A 234 -2.23 -5.83 17.05
N LEU A 235 -1.63 -4.63 17.14
CA LEU A 235 -0.58 -4.34 18.11
C LEU A 235 -1.04 -4.64 19.53
N VAL A 236 -2.21 -4.16 19.96
CA VAL A 236 -2.77 -4.42 21.31
C VAL A 236 -2.84 -5.93 21.58
N LYS A 237 -3.36 -6.73 20.64
CA LYS A 237 -3.42 -8.20 20.78
C LYS A 237 -2.03 -8.82 20.92
N LEU A 238 -1.03 -8.31 20.20
CA LEU A 238 0.35 -8.80 20.29
C LEU A 238 0.95 -8.44 21.64
N ILE A 239 0.90 -7.18 22.05
CA ILE A 239 1.53 -6.70 23.27
C ILE A 239 0.89 -7.27 24.55
N THR A 240 -0.41 -7.60 24.53
CA THR A 240 -1.07 -8.25 25.68
C THR A 240 -0.55 -9.65 25.99
N LYS A 241 0.22 -10.26 25.08
CA LYS A 241 0.93 -11.52 25.35
C LYS A 241 2.11 -11.33 26.31
N TYR A 242 2.62 -10.11 26.42
CA TYR A 242 3.82 -9.77 27.19
C TYR A 242 3.48 -9.13 28.55
N GLY A 243 2.26 -8.62 28.73
CA GLY A 243 1.82 -8.04 29.99
C GLY A 243 0.48 -7.31 29.88
N GLU A 244 0.09 -6.62 30.95
CA GLU A 244 -1.13 -5.80 30.95
C GLU A 244 -0.87 -4.49 30.19
N ALA A 245 -1.58 -4.30 29.07
CA ALA A 245 -1.43 -3.12 28.21
C ALA A 245 -2.49 -2.07 28.51
N ARG A 246 -2.07 -0.80 28.54
CA ARG A 246 -2.97 0.37 28.62
C ARG A 246 -2.57 1.43 27.61
N GLU A 247 -3.54 2.24 27.21
CA GLU A 247 -3.26 3.43 26.39
C GLU A 247 -2.38 4.42 27.14
N ASN A 248 -1.47 5.03 26.41
CA ASN A 248 -0.67 6.12 26.93
C ASN A 248 -1.43 7.45 26.73
N HIS A 249 -1.67 8.16 27.82
CA HIS A 249 -2.33 9.46 27.81
C HIS A 249 -1.36 10.63 28.09
N ASP A 250 -0.06 10.37 28.15
CA ASP A 250 0.96 11.41 28.32
C ASP A 250 1.27 12.14 27.00
N TYR A 251 2.21 13.09 27.08
CA TYR A 251 2.65 13.88 25.93
C TYR A 251 3.42 13.07 24.87
N LEU A 252 3.89 11.86 25.22
CA LEU A 252 4.62 10.94 24.36
C LEU A 252 3.71 9.96 23.64
N ARG A 253 2.39 10.02 23.80
CA ARG A 253 1.43 9.11 23.14
C ARG A 253 1.61 8.96 21.62
N ASN A 254 2.18 9.97 20.95
CA ASN A 254 2.42 9.96 19.50
C ASN A 254 3.67 9.13 19.10
N VAL A 255 4.55 8.85 20.06
CA VAL A 255 5.74 8.01 19.91
C VAL A 255 5.50 6.65 20.56
N TYR A 256 4.90 6.66 21.75
CA TYR A 256 4.59 5.48 22.52
C TYR A 256 3.09 5.41 22.82
N PRO A 257 2.26 4.84 21.93
CA PRO A 257 0.80 4.83 22.10
C PRO A 257 0.31 3.97 23.27
N TYR A 258 1.14 3.03 23.75
CA TYR A 258 0.79 2.11 24.83
C TYR A 258 1.89 2.01 25.88
N ILE A 259 1.50 1.60 27.09
CA ILE A 259 2.38 1.18 28.17
C ILE A 259 2.01 -0.26 28.54
N ILE A 260 3.00 -1.13 28.69
CA ILE A 260 2.82 -2.51 29.14
C ILE A 260 3.40 -2.63 30.55
N ARG A 261 2.64 -3.27 31.44
CA ARG A 261 3.13 -3.68 32.76
C ARG A 261 3.58 -5.15 32.73
N CYS A 262 4.88 -5.36 32.92
CA CYS A 262 5.52 -6.67 33.00
C CYS A 262 5.94 -6.91 34.46
N GLY A 263 5.04 -7.48 35.26
CA GLY A 263 5.23 -7.65 36.71
C GLY A 263 5.26 -6.31 37.45
N GLU A 264 6.41 -5.95 38.01
CA GLU A 264 6.63 -4.66 38.71
C GLU A 264 7.18 -3.56 37.79
N SER A 265 7.60 -3.90 36.57
CA SER A 265 8.14 -2.95 35.58
C SER A 265 7.05 -2.41 34.65
N GLU A 266 7.12 -1.12 34.32
CA GLU A 266 6.32 -0.51 33.26
C GLU A 266 7.24 -0.12 32.09
N LYS A 267 6.87 -0.55 30.89
CA LYS A 267 7.62 -0.28 29.66
C LYS A 267 6.73 0.40 28.63
N TYR A 268 7.27 1.39 27.94
CA TYR A 268 6.60 2.08 26.83
C TYR A 268 6.65 1.22 25.57
N VAL A 269 5.64 1.31 24.71
CA VAL A 269 5.56 0.51 23.48
C VAL A 269 5.83 1.37 22.27
N ALA A 270 6.81 0.99 21.45
CA ALA A 270 7.01 1.55 20.12
C ALA A 270 6.58 0.55 19.04
N ASP A 271 5.77 1.02 18.08
CA ASP A 271 5.27 0.22 16.96
C ASP A 271 6.11 0.44 15.69
N LEU A 272 7.08 -0.43 15.45
CA LEU A 272 7.86 -0.48 14.21
C LEU A 272 7.46 -1.66 13.32
N MET A 273 6.22 -2.15 13.44
CA MET A 273 5.70 -3.26 12.65
C MET A 273 5.59 -2.91 11.16
N MET A 274 5.46 -1.64 10.78
CA MET A 274 5.47 -1.19 9.38
C MET A 274 6.83 -0.68 8.90
N ASN A 275 7.91 -0.93 9.66
CA ASN A 275 9.23 -0.35 9.43
C ASN A 275 9.17 1.19 9.28
N ASP A 276 8.50 1.82 10.24
CA ASP A 276 8.25 3.27 10.28
C ASP A 276 9.53 4.02 10.71
N LEU A 277 10.29 4.49 9.72
CA LEU A 277 11.52 5.22 9.98
C LEU A 277 11.27 6.56 10.66
N ALA A 278 10.07 7.13 10.52
CA ALA A 278 9.71 8.37 11.18
C ALA A 278 9.61 8.20 12.68
N LEU A 279 8.98 7.10 13.12
CA LEU A 279 8.92 6.78 14.54
C LEU A 279 10.32 6.52 15.09
N LEU A 280 11.13 5.75 14.36
CA LEU A 280 12.50 5.46 14.76
C LEU A 280 13.35 6.72 14.97
N ASP A 281 13.23 7.70 14.07
CA ASP A 281 13.92 8.99 14.20
C ASP A 281 13.39 9.84 15.36
N ARG A 282 12.07 9.85 15.59
CA ARG A 282 11.48 10.51 16.77
C ARG A 282 12.01 9.90 18.07
N MET A 283 12.06 8.57 18.17
CA MET A 283 12.60 7.89 19.34
C MET A 283 14.05 8.31 19.63
N LYS A 284 14.88 8.46 18.59
CA LYS A 284 16.28 8.92 18.73
C LYS A 284 16.39 10.36 19.21
N ARG A 285 15.53 11.25 18.70
CA ARG A 285 15.51 12.67 19.05
C ARG A 285 15.01 12.90 20.47
N GLU A 286 14.01 12.13 20.89
CA GLU A 286 13.37 12.34 22.17
C GLU A 286 14.06 11.65 23.35
N ARG A 287 15.26 11.05 23.17
CA ARG A 287 16.11 10.40 24.20
C ARG A 287 15.50 10.36 25.60
N HIS A 288 14.86 9.24 25.92
CA HIS A 288 14.16 9.06 27.18
C HIS A 288 14.92 8.14 28.12
N ASP A 289 14.93 8.47 29.41
CA ASP A 289 15.36 7.56 30.50
C ASP A 289 14.29 6.50 30.81
N LYS A 290 13.52 6.09 29.79
CA LYS A 290 12.39 5.18 29.91
C LYS A 290 12.77 3.82 29.35
N GLU A 291 12.21 2.77 29.95
CA GLU A 291 12.26 1.44 29.36
C GLU A 291 11.22 1.36 28.25
N VAL A 292 11.65 0.93 27.06
CA VAL A 292 10.82 0.85 25.86
C VAL A 292 10.93 -0.54 25.24
N MET A 293 9.79 -1.16 24.97
CA MET A 293 9.66 -2.36 24.14
C MET A 293 9.32 -1.94 22.70
N VAL A 294 10.20 -2.28 21.77
CA VAL A 294 10.07 -1.95 20.35
C VAL A 294 9.61 -3.20 19.63
N PHE A 295 8.37 -3.18 19.14
CA PHE A 295 7.81 -4.29 18.39
C PHE A 295 8.12 -4.12 16.91
N THR A 296 8.76 -5.13 16.31
CA THR A 296 9.03 -5.14 14.88
C THR A 296 8.99 -6.54 14.30
N HIS A 297 8.86 -6.63 12.98
CA HIS A 297 8.89 -7.90 12.27
C HIS A 297 10.33 -8.43 12.16
N GLU A 298 10.50 -9.76 12.21
CA GLU A 298 11.81 -10.44 12.09
C GLU A 298 12.64 -10.01 10.86
N LEU A 299 11.96 -9.66 9.76
CA LEU A 299 12.61 -9.15 8.56
C LEU A 299 13.40 -7.85 8.79
N PHE A 300 13.01 -7.04 9.77
CA PHE A 300 13.60 -5.72 10.05
C PHE A 300 14.30 -5.64 11.41
N SER A 301 14.26 -6.70 12.22
CA SER A 301 14.76 -6.69 13.60
C SER A 301 16.23 -6.31 13.66
N TYR A 302 17.08 -6.96 12.86
CA TYR A 302 18.51 -6.67 12.78
C TYR A 302 18.81 -5.19 12.45
N ASP A 303 18.17 -4.66 11.40
CA ASP A 303 18.38 -3.27 10.97
C ASP A 303 17.90 -2.27 12.04
N ILE A 304 16.83 -2.60 12.76
CA ILE A 304 16.29 -1.77 13.84
C ILE A 304 17.19 -1.81 15.07
N GLU A 305 17.66 -2.99 15.47
CA GLU A 305 18.62 -3.16 16.56
C GLU A 305 19.90 -2.37 16.31
N GLU A 306 20.48 -2.50 15.12
CA GLU A 306 21.70 -1.77 14.75
C GLU A 306 21.50 -0.25 14.78
N ARG A 307 20.31 0.23 14.39
CA ARG A 307 19.95 1.65 14.47
C ARG A 307 19.71 2.12 15.90
N LEU A 308 19.33 1.24 16.82
CA LEU A 308 18.99 1.55 18.21
C LEU A 308 20.10 1.20 19.21
N LYS A 309 21.21 0.59 18.77
CA LYS A 309 22.29 0.07 19.63
C LYS A 309 22.87 1.05 20.65
N ASP A 310 22.86 2.34 20.35
CA ASP A 310 23.39 3.40 21.22
C ASP A 310 22.34 3.93 22.22
N MET A 311 21.08 3.47 22.12
CA MET A 311 20.00 3.85 23.03
C MET A 311 19.91 2.88 24.20
N ARG A 312 19.83 3.43 25.42
CA ARG A 312 19.66 2.64 26.65
C ARG A 312 18.18 2.37 26.91
N GLY A 313 17.88 1.29 27.63
CA GLY A 313 16.51 0.95 28.03
C GLY A 313 15.63 0.48 26.87
N ILE A 314 16.20 0.16 25.70
CA ILE A 314 15.48 -0.38 24.56
C ILE A 314 15.56 -1.91 24.59
N GLU A 315 14.40 -2.55 24.50
CA GLU A 315 14.23 -3.97 24.26
C GLU A 315 13.53 -4.16 22.91
N VAL A 316 14.20 -4.79 21.95
CA VAL A 316 13.59 -5.09 20.65
C VAL A 316 12.89 -6.45 20.75
N ILE A 317 11.60 -6.45 20.43
CA ILE A 317 10.76 -7.63 20.40
C ILE A 317 10.50 -7.99 18.93
N GLU A 318 11.12 -9.07 18.51
CA GLU A 318 10.93 -9.67 17.20
C GLU A 318 9.59 -10.41 17.15
N ILE A 319 8.77 -10.07 16.14
CA ILE A 319 7.52 -10.74 15.82
C ILE A 319 7.69 -11.53 14.53
N THR A 320 7.38 -12.82 14.61
CA THR A 320 7.51 -13.77 13.50
C THR A 320 6.25 -13.87 12.65
N ASP A 321 6.37 -14.38 11.42
CA ASP A 321 5.22 -14.70 10.54
C ASP A 321 4.18 -15.59 11.26
N LYS A 322 4.65 -16.53 12.10
CA LYS A 322 3.79 -17.44 12.87
C LYS A 322 2.92 -16.70 13.88
N GLU A 323 3.47 -15.69 14.55
CA GLU A 323 2.74 -14.90 15.54
C GLU A 323 1.69 -13.98 14.92
N LEU A 324 1.88 -13.63 13.65
CA LEU A 324 0.95 -12.87 12.81
C LEU A 324 -0.04 -13.77 12.05
N GLY A 325 0.17 -15.09 12.07
CA GLY A 325 -0.66 -16.05 11.35
C GLY A 325 -0.53 -15.95 9.83
N ILE A 326 0.68 -15.66 9.33
CA ILE A 326 1.00 -15.57 7.89
C ILE A 326 1.26 -16.97 7.28
N CYS A 327 1.36 -18.02 8.10
CA CYS A 327 1.66 -19.41 7.69
C CYS A 327 0.48 -20.18 7.08
#